data_AF-A0AAW1AP43-F1
#
_entry.id   AF-A0AAW1AP43-F1
#
_cell.length_a   1.000
_cell.length_b   1.000
_cell.length_c   1.000
_cell.angle_alpha   90.00
_cell.angle_beta   90.00
_cell.angle_gamma   90.00
#
_symmetry.space_group_name_H-M   'P 1'
#
loop_
_entity.id
_entity.type
_entity.pdbx_description
1 polymer ?
#
loop_
_entity_poly.entity_id
_entity_poly.type
_entity_poly.pdbx_seq_one_letter_code
_entity_poly.pdbx_strand_id
1 'polypeptide(L)'
;MGGCWQLVFACCLLVQRLSAEDNTTSAVNPDEELEKNIVQRIASLREMGQDEISNFTDLALQYYNQQEESMFIPLKNPTVTVKKAIGSTLDLQMIVERTNCTKKDVKRRFRSPFDSEGEPPKYCVPLPNPEQLNCKFHIFKDERSYSEAIVGHDCKPIKIIDKEILNVEDTKSPY
;
A
#
# COMPACT_ATOMS: atom_id res chain seq x y z
N MET A 1 -52.33 -37.74 -25.95
CA MET A 1 -52.10 -36.97 -27.19
C MET A 1 -52.21 -35.51 -26.79
N GLY A 2 -51.22 -34.65 -26.86
CA GLY A 2 -49.95 -34.61 -27.57
C GLY A 2 -49.71 -33.12 -27.82
N GLY A 3 -48.53 -32.59 -27.47
CA GLY A 3 -48.19 -31.19 -27.79
C GLY A 3 -47.79 -30.34 -26.58
N CYS A 4 -46.62 -30.63 -26.01
CA CYS A 4 -45.90 -29.62 -25.21
C CYS A 4 -44.38 -29.78 -25.36
N TRP A 5 -43.92 -30.25 -26.53
CA TRP A 5 -42.52 -30.59 -26.84
C TRP A 5 -42.04 -29.96 -28.17
N GLN A 6 -42.56 -28.78 -28.54
CA GLN A 6 -42.10 -28.08 -29.75
C GLN A 6 -41.62 -26.63 -29.55
N LEU A 7 -41.68 -26.08 -28.33
CA LEU A 7 -41.18 -24.72 -28.07
C LEU A 7 -39.72 -24.66 -27.57
N VAL A 8 -39.08 -25.81 -27.34
CA VAL A 8 -37.66 -25.84 -26.89
C VAL A 8 -36.68 -25.84 -28.08
N PHE A 9 -37.11 -26.18 -29.30
CA PHE A 9 -36.20 -26.28 -30.45
C PHE A 9 -36.06 -25.00 -31.29
N ALA A 10 -36.87 -23.97 -31.06
CA ALA A 10 -36.82 -22.74 -31.88
C ALA A 10 -35.78 -21.71 -31.40
N CYS A 11 -35.30 -21.78 -30.16
CA CYS A 11 -34.34 -20.80 -29.64
C CYS A 11 -32.87 -21.16 -29.95
N CYS A 12 -32.56 -22.43 -30.24
CA CYS A 12 -31.21 -22.85 -30.63
C CYS A 12 -30.85 -22.51 -32.07
N LEU A 13 -31.82 -22.28 -32.96
CA LEU A 13 -31.55 -21.99 -34.38
C LEU A 13 -31.33 -20.51 -34.70
N LEU A 14 -31.66 -19.58 -33.78
CA LEU A 14 -31.32 -18.16 -33.94
C LEU A 14 -29.91 -17.80 -33.46
N VAL A 15 -29.26 -18.68 -32.68
CA VAL A 15 -27.87 -18.49 -32.23
C VAL A 15 -26.85 -18.92 -33.30
N GLN A 16 -27.26 -19.70 -34.31
CA GLN A 16 -26.34 -20.24 -35.33
C GLN A 16 -26.28 -19.46 -36.65
N ARG A 17 -26.96 -18.31 -36.79
CA ARG A 17 -26.97 -17.53 -38.05
C ARG A 17 -26.52 -16.08 -37.97
N LEU A 18 -25.92 -15.65 -36.85
CA LEU A 18 -25.28 -14.33 -36.71
C LEU A 18 -23.82 -14.41 -36.25
N SER A 19 -23.11 -15.50 -36.58
CA SER A 19 -21.67 -15.58 -36.35
C SER A 19 -20.98 -16.33 -37.49
N ALA A 20 -21.21 -15.80 -38.68
CA ALA A 20 -20.39 -16.07 -39.85
C ALA A 20 -20.10 -14.71 -40.47
N GLU A 21 -19.17 -13.97 -39.86
CA GLU A 21 -18.22 -13.07 -40.50
C GLU A 21 -17.29 -12.51 -39.41
N ASP A 22 -16.01 -12.45 -39.75
CA ASP A 22 -14.85 -11.97 -38.98
C ASP A 22 -14.28 -12.92 -37.90
N ASN A 23 -13.92 -14.12 -38.35
CA ASN A 23 -12.78 -14.86 -37.80
C ASN A 23 -11.48 -14.07 -38.10
N THR A 24 -11.23 -13.03 -37.31
CA THR A 24 -9.87 -12.55 -37.07
C THR A 24 -9.54 -12.84 -35.63
N THR A 25 -9.36 -14.12 -35.32
CA THR A 25 -8.73 -14.57 -34.08
C THR A 25 -7.27 -14.14 -34.15
N SER A 26 -7.02 -12.87 -33.84
CA SER A 26 -5.69 -12.38 -33.55
C SER A 26 -5.22 -13.19 -32.35
N ALA A 27 -4.34 -14.16 -32.59
CA ALA A 27 -3.64 -14.86 -31.55
C ALA A 27 -2.85 -13.80 -30.78
N VAL A 28 -3.43 -13.32 -29.68
CA VAL A 28 -2.74 -12.40 -28.78
C VAL A 28 -1.52 -13.16 -28.28
N ASN A 29 -0.35 -12.69 -28.70
CA ASN A 29 0.90 -13.31 -28.37
C ASN A 29 1.06 -13.19 -26.84
N PRO A 30 1.22 -14.30 -26.08
CA PRO A 30 1.28 -14.26 -24.62
C PRO A 30 2.40 -13.35 -24.11
N ASP A 31 3.46 -13.17 -24.90
CA ASP A 31 4.55 -12.25 -24.61
C ASP A 31 4.13 -10.77 -24.69
N GLU A 32 3.19 -10.42 -25.58
CA GLU A 32 2.68 -9.06 -25.75
C GLU A 32 1.67 -8.67 -24.65
N GLU A 33 0.91 -9.65 -24.15
CA GLU A 33 0.02 -9.47 -22.99
C GLU A 33 0.83 -9.37 -21.68
N LEU A 34 1.92 -10.13 -21.56
CA LEU A 34 2.85 -10.03 -20.44
C LEU A 34 3.58 -8.69 -20.44
N GLU A 35 4.07 -8.23 -21.58
CA GLU A 35 4.68 -6.90 -21.72
C GLU A 35 3.70 -5.77 -21.41
N LYS A 36 2.45 -5.84 -21.90
CA LYS A 36 1.41 -4.86 -21.54
C LYS A 36 1.14 -4.84 -20.03
N ASN A 37 1.05 -6.01 -19.38
CA ASN A 37 0.89 -6.10 -17.94
C ASN A 37 2.09 -5.56 -17.16
N ILE A 38 3.32 -5.79 -17.63
CA ILE A 38 4.55 -5.27 -17.01
C ILE A 38 4.65 -3.76 -17.18
N VAL A 39 4.41 -3.23 -18.38
CA VAL A 39 4.44 -1.79 -18.66
C VAL A 39 3.34 -1.06 -17.88
N GLN A 40 2.14 -1.63 -17.79
CA GLN A 40 1.04 -1.06 -17.02
C GLN A 40 1.33 -1.09 -15.50
N ARG A 41 2.00 -2.14 -15.00
CA ARG A 41 2.52 -2.19 -13.62
C ARG A 41 3.60 -1.13 -13.37
N ILE A 42 4.56 -0.97 -14.28
CA ILE A 42 5.64 0.04 -14.17
C ILE A 42 5.07 1.47 -14.25
N ALA A 43 4.06 1.71 -15.10
CA ALA A 43 3.38 2.99 -15.18
C ALA A 43 2.61 3.32 -13.89
N SER A 44 1.88 2.35 -13.32
CA SER A 44 1.17 2.54 -12.05
C SER A 44 2.11 2.82 -10.86
N LEU A 45 3.37 2.34 -10.91
CA LEU A 45 4.41 2.63 -9.92
C LEU A 45 5.05 4.00 -10.11
N ARG A 46 5.06 4.55 -11.33
CA ARG A 46 5.60 5.89 -11.64
C ARG A 46 4.63 7.04 -11.40
N GLU A 47 3.34 6.75 -11.20
CA GLU A 47 2.30 7.78 -11.06
C GLU A 47 2.15 8.35 -9.63
N MET A 48 2.70 7.69 -8.60
CA MET A 48 2.60 8.20 -7.24
C MET A 48 3.71 9.19 -6.94
N GLY A 49 3.36 10.45 -6.71
CA GLY A 49 4.31 11.49 -6.32
C GLY A 49 4.89 11.23 -4.93
N GLN A 50 6.11 11.72 -4.67
CA GLN A 50 6.75 11.60 -3.35
C GLN A 50 5.89 12.18 -2.22
N ASP A 51 5.16 13.26 -2.49
CA ASP A 51 4.24 13.88 -1.52
C ASP A 51 3.09 12.95 -1.13
N GLU A 52 2.57 12.17 -2.07
CA GLU A 52 1.50 11.21 -1.81
C GLU A 52 2.01 10.01 -1.00
N ILE A 53 3.23 9.54 -1.29
CA ILE A 53 3.91 8.52 -0.49
C ILE A 53 4.12 9.02 0.95
N SER A 54 4.51 10.29 1.12
CA SER A 54 4.67 10.92 2.43
C SER A 54 3.34 10.93 3.20
N ASN A 55 2.25 11.33 2.56
CA ASN A 55 0.92 11.34 3.18
C ASN A 55 0.49 9.94 3.66
N PHE A 56 0.71 8.91 2.85
CA PHE A 56 0.41 7.53 3.26
C PHE A 56 1.32 7.04 4.39
N THR A 57 2.57 7.51 4.42
CA THR A 57 3.51 7.21 5.50
C THR A 57 3.01 7.79 6.82
N ASP A 58 2.61 9.05 6.80
CA ASP A 58 2.06 9.74 7.98
C ASP A 58 0.77 9.08 8.46
N LEU A 59 -0.13 8.72 7.54
CA LEU A 59 -1.36 8.00 7.85
C LEU A 59 -1.08 6.64 8.52
N ALA A 60 -0.17 5.86 7.95
CA ALA A 60 0.23 4.54 8.46
C ALA A 60 0.87 4.64 9.84
N LEU A 61 1.80 5.57 10.04
CA LEU A 61 2.45 5.79 11.32
C LEU A 61 1.48 6.31 12.37
N GLN A 62 0.57 7.21 12.01
CA GLN A 62 -0.44 7.70 12.93
C GLN A 62 -1.34 6.55 13.40
N TYR A 63 -1.79 5.70 12.48
CA TYR A 63 -2.61 4.53 12.80
C TYR A 63 -1.89 3.52 13.69
N TYR A 64 -0.61 3.24 13.42
CA TYR A 64 0.19 2.31 14.21
C TYR A 64 0.48 2.86 15.62
N ASN A 65 0.94 4.11 15.70
CA ASN A 65 1.23 4.79 16.97
C ASN A 65 -0.02 5.07 17.82
N GLN A 66 -1.22 5.01 17.23
CA GLN A 66 -2.46 5.04 17.99
C GLN A 66 -2.75 3.72 18.71
N GLN A 67 -2.24 2.59 18.23
CA GLN A 67 -2.46 1.28 18.84
C GLN A 67 -1.39 0.95 19.87
N GLU A 68 -0.15 1.38 19.63
CA GLU A 68 0.98 1.12 20.52
C GLU A 68 1.12 2.15 21.66
N GLU A 69 1.75 1.75 22.78
CA GLU A 69 2.10 2.69 23.86
C GLU A 69 3.37 3.48 23.55
N SER A 70 4.31 2.84 22.85
CA SER A 70 5.56 3.45 22.39
C SER A 70 5.38 4.10 21.03
N MET A 71 6.14 5.16 20.78
CA MET A 71 6.11 5.87 19.49
C MET A 71 7.19 5.35 18.56
N PHE A 72 6.83 5.17 17.30
CA PHE A 72 7.70 4.73 16.22
C PHE A 72 7.83 5.81 15.14
N ILE A 73 9.01 5.88 14.52
CA ILE A 73 9.34 6.77 13.39
C ILE A 73 9.88 5.94 12.21
N PRO A 74 9.75 6.40 10.96
CA PRO A 74 10.29 5.69 9.81
C PRO A 74 11.81 5.88 9.71
N LEU A 75 12.55 4.80 9.40
CA LEU A 75 14.01 4.84 9.23
C LEU A 75 14.44 5.26 7.82
N LYS A 76 13.74 4.74 6.81
CA LYS A 76 14.04 4.96 5.39
C LYS A 76 12.75 5.27 4.64
N ASN A 77 12.91 5.80 3.42
CA ASN A 77 11.80 5.99 2.50
C ASN A 77 11.06 4.65 2.29
N PRO A 78 9.73 4.66 2.35
CA PRO A 78 8.96 3.45 2.20
C PRO A 78 8.94 2.98 0.75
N THR A 79 8.75 1.69 0.55
CA THR A 79 8.48 1.08 -0.75
C THR A 79 6.96 0.97 -0.92
N VAL A 80 6.44 1.43 -2.05
CA VAL A 80 5.00 1.36 -2.36
C VAL A 80 4.75 0.42 -3.51
N THR A 81 3.76 -0.47 -3.37
CA THR A 81 3.20 -1.25 -4.47
C THR A 81 1.73 -0.93 -4.63
N VAL A 82 1.33 -0.49 -5.83
CA VAL A 82 -0.06 -0.13 -6.13
C VAL A 82 -0.70 -1.22 -6.99
N LYS A 83 -1.93 -1.60 -6.65
CA LYS A 83 -2.78 -2.50 -7.44
C LYS A 83 -4.14 -1.83 -7.66
N LYS A 84 -4.47 -1.56 -8.92
CA LYS A 84 -5.75 -0.94 -9.34
C LYS A 84 -6.82 -2.02 -9.57
N ALA A 85 -8.04 -1.78 -9.10
CA ALA A 85 -9.24 -2.60 -9.32
C ALA A 85 -10.50 -1.69 -9.35
N ILE A 86 -11.48 -1.89 -8.45
CA ILE A 86 -12.63 -0.98 -8.27
C ILE A 86 -12.21 0.33 -7.56
N GLY A 87 -11.05 0.30 -6.90
CA GLY A 87 -10.29 1.44 -6.39
C GLY A 87 -8.81 1.08 -6.41
N SER A 88 -7.99 1.79 -5.64
CA SER A 88 -6.56 1.52 -5.54
C SER A 88 -6.23 0.85 -4.21
N THR A 89 -5.60 -0.32 -4.25
CA THR A 89 -5.00 -0.97 -3.08
C THR A 89 -3.50 -0.71 -3.08
N LEU A 90 -2.98 -0.23 -1.95
CA LEU A 90 -1.58 0.13 -1.78
C LEU A 90 -0.98 -0.75 -0.68
N ASP A 91 0.13 -1.38 -1.00
CA ASP A 91 1.00 -2.06 -0.04
C ASP A 91 2.17 -1.12 0.25
N LEU A 92 2.17 -0.52 1.44
CA LEU A 92 3.21 0.40 1.91
C LEU A 92 4.15 -0.35 2.86
N GLN A 93 5.39 -0.57 2.43
CA GLN A 93 6.40 -1.26 3.22
C GLN A 93 7.43 -0.27 3.76
N MET A 94 7.67 -0.28 5.07
CA MET A 94 8.63 0.61 5.71
C MET A 94 9.30 -0.04 6.92
N ILE A 95 10.52 0.38 7.22
CA ILE A 95 11.19 0.04 8.48
C ILE A 95 10.91 1.16 9.46
N VAL A 96 10.40 0.82 10.64
CA VAL A 96 10.13 1.76 11.73
C VAL A 96 11.02 1.46 12.93
N GLU A 97 11.37 2.51 13.68
CA GLU A 97 12.20 2.43 14.86
C GLU A 97 11.52 3.02 16.08
N ARG A 98 11.72 2.36 17.21
CA ARG A 98 11.21 2.83 18.50
C ARG A 98 11.96 4.08 18.98
N THR A 99 11.19 5.05 19.45
CA THR A 99 11.70 6.31 20.02
C THR A 99 11.64 6.34 21.54
N ASN A 100 12.27 7.35 22.13
CA ASN A 100 12.17 7.67 23.56
C ASN A 100 10.80 8.28 23.98
N CYS A 101 9.86 8.40 23.04
CA CYS A 101 8.53 8.96 23.28
C CYS A 101 7.49 7.87 23.53
N THR A 102 6.53 8.23 24.36
CA THR A 102 5.28 7.49 24.57
C THR A 102 4.10 8.28 24.01
N LYS A 103 2.97 7.61 23.85
CA LYS A 103 1.71 8.25 23.42
C LYS A 103 1.28 9.44 24.30
N LYS A 104 1.67 9.46 25.59
CA LYS A 104 1.38 10.55 26.52
C LYS A 104 2.17 11.82 26.21
N ASP A 105 3.40 11.67 25.72
CA ASP A 105 4.28 12.79 25.38
C ASP A 105 3.74 13.56 24.16
N VAL A 106 3.10 12.87 23.22
CA VAL A 106 2.56 13.47 21.97
C VAL A 106 1.18 14.10 22.17
N LYS A 107 0.29 13.47 22.97
CA LYS A 107 -1.05 14.01 23.25
C LYS A 107 -1.03 15.40 23.92
N ARG A 108 0.03 15.76 24.63
CA ARG A 108 0.17 17.08 25.26
C ARG A 108 0.37 18.22 24.26
N ARG A 109 0.80 17.96 23.01
CA ARG A 109 1.01 19.02 22.01
C ARG A 109 -0.28 19.65 21.48
N PHE A 110 -1.42 18.97 21.63
CA PHE A 110 -2.73 19.49 21.21
C PHE A 110 -3.53 20.09 22.38
N ARG A 111 -2.90 20.29 23.55
CA ARG A 111 -3.56 20.97 24.65
C ARG A 111 -3.64 22.47 24.37
N SER A 112 -4.83 23.00 24.63
CA SER A 112 -5.23 24.39 24.54
C SER A 112 -4.13 25.36 25.03
N PRO A 113 -3.99 26.57 24.46
CA PRO A 113 -3.06 27.61 24.90
C PRO A 113 -3.17 28.03 26.38
N PHE A 114 -4.17 27.51 27.10
CA PHE A 114 -4.48 27.86 28.48
C PHE A 114 -3.94 26.86 29.53
N ASP A 115 -3.32 25.75 29.14
CA ASP A 115 -2.62 24.87 30.08
C ASP A 115 -1.27 25.50 30.48
N SER A 116 -1.34 26.33 31.52
CA SER A 116 -0.21 26.99 32.17
C SER A 116 0.75 25.96 32.77
N GLU A 117 2.06 26.18 32.60
CA GLU A 117 3.19 25.38 33.12
C GLU A 117 3.52 24.06 32.39
N GLY A 118 3.34 24.00 31.06
CA GLY A 118 3.80 22.87 30.25
C GLY A 118 5.32 22.81 30.10
N GLU A 119 5.93 21.71 30.54
CA GLU A 119 7.31 21.33 30.15
C GLU A 119 7.52 21.48 28.63
N PRO A 120 8.73 21.87 28.17
CA PRO A 120 9.00 22.06 26.76
C PRO A 120 8.64 20.81 25.95
N PRO A 121 8.17 20.96 24.69
CA PRO A 121 7.75 19.84 23.87
C PRO A 121 8.89 18.84 23.74
N LYS A 122 8.67 17.63 24.26
CA LYS A 122 9.64 16.55 24.16
C LYS A 122 9.82 16.20 22.68
N TYR A 123 11.06 16.26 22.19
CA TYR A 123 11.41 15.82 20.85
C TYR A 123 11.59 14.30 20.87
N CYS A 124 10.89 13.60 19.98
CA CYS A 124 10.99 12.17 19.86
C CYS A 124 12.22 11.81 19.06
N VAL A 125 13.18 11.15 19.71
CA VAL A 125 14.43 10.71 19.10
C VAL A 125 14.54 9.19 19.18
N PRO A 126 15.14 8.54 18.17
CA PRO A 126 15.39 7.11 18.22
C PRO A 126 16.30 6.76 19.41
N LEU A 127 16.00 5.62 20.04
CA LEU A 127 16.78 5.11 21.18
C LEU A 127 18.15 4.59 20.72
N PRO A 128 19.19 4.57 21.58
CA PRO A 128 20.42 3.84 21.28
C PRO A 128 20.08 2.34 21.16
N ASN A 129 20.33 1.75 20.00
CA ASN A 129 19.87 0.41 19.60
C ASN A 129 18.33 0.27 19.63
N PRO A 130 17.61 1.00 18.77
CA PRO A 130 16.17 0.96 18.79
C PRO A 130 15.68 -0.40 18.32
N GLU A 131 14.54 -0.80 18.86
CA GLU A 131 13.75 -1.88 18.30
C GLU A 131 13.30 -1.46 16.90
N GLN A 132 13.68 -2.26 15.90
CA GLN A 132 13.35 -2.03 14.50
C GLN A 132 12.31 -3.05 14.05
N LEU A 133 11.26 -2.57 13.40
CA LEU A 133 10.19 -3.40 12.85
C LEU A 133 10.12 -3.17 11.34
N ASN A 134 10.05 -4.25 10.56
CA ASN A 134 9.67 -4.19 9.15
C ASN A 134 8.14 -4.30 9.08
N CYS A 135 7.49 -3.19 8.75
CA CYS A 135 6.06 -3.05 8.70
C CYS A 135 5.55 -2.99 7.27
N LYS A 136 4.45 -3.70 7.01
CA LYS A 136 3.68 -3.64 5.77
C LYS A 136 2.27 -3.18 6.09
N PHE A 137 1.85 -2.06 5.52
CA PHE A 137 0.51 -1.51 5.67
C PHE A 137 -0.27 -1.73 4.39
N HIS A 138 -1.52 -2.15 4.54
CA HIS A 138 -2.47 -2.30 3.45
C HIS A 138 -3.44 -1.12 3.50
N ILE A 139 -3.41 -0.29 2.47
CA ILE A 139 -4.22 0.93 2.36
C ILE A 139 -5.17 0.76 1.18
N PHE A 140 -6.44 1.04 1.39
CA PHE A 140 -7.43 1.13 0.34
C PHE A 140 -7.77 2.60 0.09
N LYS A 141 -7.70 3.00 -1.17
CA LYS A 141 -8.11 4.31 -1.67
C LYS A 141 -9.29 4.13 -2.60
N ASP A 142 -10.43 4.71 -2.22
CA ASP A 142 -11.62 4.76 -3.06
C ASP A 142 -11.49 5.94 -4.03
N GLU A 143 -11.40 5.65 -5.32
CA GLU A 143 -11.26 6.66 -6.38
C GLU A 143 -12.52 7.52 -6.57
N ARG A 144 -13.69 7.05 -6.09
CA ARG A 144 -14.96 7.80 -6.23
C ARG A 144 -15.15 8.83 -5.13
N SER A 145 -14.80 8.46 -3.90
CA SER A 145 -14.95 9.32 -2.73
C SER A 145 -13.66 10.03 -2.33
N TYR A 146 -12.53 9.68 -2.97
CA TYR A 146 -11.18 10.08 -2.56
C TYR A 146 -10.89 9.76 -1.08
N SER A 147 -11.59 8.77 -0.52
CA SER A 147 -11.37 8.32 0.86
C SER A 147 -10.27 7.29 0.93
N GLU A 148 -9.52 7.31 2.03
CA GLU A 148 -8.35 6.46 2.26
C GLU A 148 -8.52 5.78 3.62
N ALA A 149 -8.27 4.47 3.66
CA ALA A 149 -8.42 3.68 4.88
C ALA A 149 -7.33 2.61 4.97
N ILE A 150 -6.79 2.43 6.16
CA ILE A 150 -5.90 1.29 6.44
C ILE A 150 -6.79 0.07 6.69
N VAL A 151 -6.68 -0.93 5.82
CA VAL A 151 -7.45 -2.17 5.92
C VAL A 151 -6.72 -3.23 6.74
N GLY A 152 -5.40 -3.09 6.92
CA GLY A 152 -4.60 -4.01 7.71
C GLY A 152 -3.14 -3.58 7.81
N HIS A 153 -2.41 -4.20 8.73
CA HIS A 153 -0.97 -4.02 8.86
C HIS A 153 -0.31 -5.30 9.42
N ASP A 154 0.92 -5.53 9.02
CA ASP A 154 1.77 -6.62 9.50
C ASP A 154 3.16 -6.05 9.85
N CYS A 155 3.55 -6.11 11.12
CA CYS A 155 4.87 -5.66 11.58
C CYS A 155 5.67 -6.84 12.15
N LYS A 156 6.92 -7.00 11.71
CA LYS A 156 7.81 -8.07 12.17
C LYS A 156 9.13 -7.49 12.69
N PRO A 157 9.66 -7.99 13.82
CA PRO A 157 10.93 -7.54 14.35
C PRO A 157 12.07 -7.90 13.39
N ILE A 158 12.98 -6.95 13.17
CA ILE A 158 14.20 -7.16 12.38
C ILE A 158 15.26 -7.75 13.32
N LYS A 159 15.73 -8.96 13.03
CA LYS A 159 16.79 -9.57 13.82
C LYS A 159 18.12 -8.86 13.50
N ILE A 160 18.86 -8.52 14.55
CA ILE A 160 20.08 -7.70 14.52
C ILE A 160 21.20 -8.26 13.62
N ILE A 161 21.09 -9.51 13.16
CA ILE A 161 22.04 -10.14 12.21
C ILE A 161 22.09 -9.37 10.88
N ASP A 162 21.00 -8.69 10.48
CA ASP A 162 20.92 -7.96 9.21
C ASP A 162 21.42 -6.50 9.29
N LYS A 163 21.82 -6.01 10.49
CA LYS A 163 22.28 -4.61 10.66
C LYS A 163 23.59 -4.32 9.92
N GLU A 164 24.40 -5.34 9.64
CA GLU A 164 25.62 -5.17 8.83
C GLU A 164 25.32 -5.09 7.33
N ILE A 165 24.20 -5.62 6.85
CA ILE A 165 23.88 -5.64 5.41
C ILE A 165 23.27 -4.31 4.95
N LEU A 166 22.48 -3.64 5.79
CA LEU A 166 21.82 -2.37 5.47
C LEU A 166 22.77 -1.15 5.38
N ASN A 167 24.00 -1.27 5.87
CA ASN A 167 25.02 -0.21 5.80
C ASN A 167 25.98 -0.36 4.60
N VAL A 168 25.90 -1.47 3.85
CA VAL A 168 26.81 -1.75 2.72
C VAL A 168 26.33 -1.13 1.41
N GLU A 169 25.05 -0.77 1.28
CA GLU A 169 24.52 -0.18 0.06
C GLU A 169 24.84 1.33 -0.10
N ASP A 170 25.21 2.03 0.98
CA ASP A 170 25.53 3.48 0.94
C ASP A 170 27.02 3.80 0.69
N THR A 171 27.90 2.79 0.50
CA THR A 171 29.36 3.02 0.29
C THR A 171 29.88 2.62 -1.10
N LYS A 172 29.02 2.35 -2.08
CA LYS A 172 29.45 2.21 -3.48
C LYS A 172 28.88 3.33 -4.36
N SER A 173 29.43 4.53 -4.19
CA SER A 173 29.53 5.51 -5.28
C SER A 173 30.97 5.55 -5.76
N PRO A 174 31.33 4.85 -6.86
CA PRO A 174 32.52 5.19 -7.61
C PRO A 174 32.10 6.17 -8.68
N TYR A 175 32.42 7.46 -8.54
CA TYR A 175 32.82 8.41 -9.58
C TYR A 175 33.07 9.77 -8.94
#